data_AF-A0A1H6DIR6-F1
#
_entry.id   AF-A0A1H6DIR6-F1
#
_cell.length_a   1.000
_cell.length_b   1.000
_cell.length_c   1.000
_cell.angle_alpha   90.00
_cell.angle_beta   90.00
_cell.angle_gamma   90.00
#
_symmetry.space_group_name_H-M   'P 1'
#
loop_
_entity.id
_entity.type
_entity.pdbx_description
1 polymer ?
#
loop_
_entity_poly.entity_id
_entity_poly.type
_entity_poly.pdbx_seq_one_letter_code
_entity_poly.pdbx_strand_id
1 'polypeptide(L)'
;MKKGINYDTGFLPGDGSRTTFDPGMVAREMKAIAGDLHCQVVRVSGRDPERLSVAAERAAAEGMEVWFAPFPVDLPAQEILSLYADCADRAESLRRSGAEVVLVTGCETSAFCPGYLPGDTYMDRLQVMATADMEFWTSLGPVMERFNGFLTEAAEVARPRFGGRITYAAGPWEFIDWSPFDLVGTDAYRAAYNKDTFTDELRGHFQHGKPVAVTEFGTCAYTGAGDLGGMAWSVPEGAVPDEGEQVRYFGELLDAFEKEGVETALWFTWASYSRPGAADLGAYGVVRMLGETTWEPKEVFHAMAARYSRS
;
A
#
# COMPACT_ATOMS: atom_id res chain seq x y z
N MET A 1 -4.44 16.81 -5.37
CA MET A 1 -4.14 15.47 -4.84
C MET A 1 -5.35 14.94 -4.09
N LYS A 2 -5.86 13.77 -4.49
CA LYS A 2 -6.89 13.03 -3.76
C LYS A 2 -6.32 12.45 -2.46
N LYS A 3 -7.13 12.41 -1.41
CA LYS A 3 -6.73 11.95 -0.08
C LYS A 3 -7.22 10.54 0.15
N GLY A 4 -6.34 9.64 0.59
CA GLY A 4 -6.75 8.26 0.79
C GLY A 4 -5.99 7.49 1.83
N ILE A 5 -6.38 6.22 1.94
CA ILE A 5 -5.86 5.26 2.92
C ILE A 5 -5.83 3.85 2.32
N ASN A 6 -4.94 3.00 2.84
CA ASN A 6 -4.93 1.57 2.59
C ASN A 6 -5.91 0.85 3.54
N TYR A 7 -6.52 -0.21 3.06
CA TYR A 7 -7.42 -1.06 3.82
C TYR A 7 -7.05 -2.53 3.59
N ASP A 8 -6.57 -3.17 4.66
CA ASP A 8 -6.13 -4.56 4.63
C ASP A 8 -7.31 -5.54 4.73
N THR A 9 -7.41 -6.46 3.77
CA THR A 9 -8.37 -7.57 3.79
C THR A 9 -7.73 -8.92 4.17
N GLY A 10 -6.42 -8.92 4.45
CA GLY A 10 -5.58 -10.08 4.68
C GLY A 10 -4.71 -10.37 3.45
N PHE A 11 -3.40 -10.08 3.52
CA PHE A 11 -2.47 -10.36 2.40
C PHE A 11 -1.37 -11.37 2.76
N LEU A 12 -0.92 -11.43 4.01
CA LEU A 12 0.17 -12.32 4.41
C LEU A 12 -0.24 -13.83 4.35
N PRO A 13 0.73 -14.74 4.14
CA PRO A 13 0.54 -16.19 4.30
C PRO A 13 0.22 -16.62 5.74
N GLY A 14 -0.20 -17.88 5.92
CA GLY A 14 -0.52 -18.44 7.24
C GLY A 14 -1.77 -17.79 7.87
N ASP A 15 -1.67 -17.43 9.15
CA ASP A 15 -2.75 -16.74 9.89
C ASP A 15 -3.06 -15.33 9.35
N GLY A 16 -2.23 -14.83 8.43
CA GLY A 16 -2.43 -13.63 7.65
C GLY A 16 -2.24 -12.32 8.42
N SER A 17 -2.36 -11.20 7.72
CA SER A 17 -2.40 -9.87 8.33
C SER A 17 -3.78 -9.56 8.94
N ARG A 18 -4.80 -10.33 8.56
CA ARG A 18 -6.18 -10.25 9.04
C ARG A 18 -6.88 -11.61 9.00
N THR A 19 -6.96 -12.26 10.15
CA THR A 19 -7.62 -13.57 10.29
C THR A 19 -9.14 -13.44 10.16
N THR A 20 -9.76 -12.59 11.00
CA THR A 20 -11.21 -12.34 11.00
C THR A 20 -11.60 -11.29 9.96
N PHE A 21 -12.52 -11.65 9.06
CA PHE A 21 -13.07 -10.76 8.04
C PHE A 21 -14.60 -10.77 8.10
N ASP A 22 -15.18 -9.80 8.80
CA ASP A 22 -16.62 -9.62 8.93
C ASP A 22 -17.11 -8.49 7.99
N PRO A 23 -17.99 -8.77 7.01
CA PRO A 23 -18.51 -7.74 6.10
C PRO A 23 -19.23 -6.57 6.79
N GLY A 24 -19.82 -6.81 7.97
CA GLY A 24 -20.47 -5.77 8.77
C GLY A 24 -19.48 -4.78 9.39
N MET A 25 -18.35 -5.28 9.88
CA MET A 25 -17.20 -4.50 10.31
C MET A 25 -16.62 -3.70 9.15
N VAL A 26 -16.38 -4.35 8.00
CA VAL A 26 -15.88 -3.66 6.79
C VAL A 26 -16.77 -2.48 6.42
N ALA A 27 -18.09 -2.65 6.44
CA ALA A 27 -19.03 -1.56 6.16
C ALA A 27 -18.90 -0.38 7.16
N ARG A 28 -18.78 -0.68 8.45
CA ARG A 28 -18.61 0.36 9.50
C ARG A 28 -17.28 1.11 9.34
N GLU A 29 -16.22 0.40 9.00
CA GLU A 29 -14.89 0.99 8.80
C GLU A 29 -14.86 1.84 7.53
N MET A 30 -15.43 1.38 6.42
CA MET A 30 -15.53 2.20 5.19
C MET A 30 -16.32 3.49 5.43
N LYS A 31 -17.40 3.41 6.21
CA LYS A 31 -18.16 4.60 6.62
C LYS A 31 -17.33 5.57 7.46
N ALA A 32 -16.50 5.08 8.38
CA ALA A 32 -15.60 5.93 9.17
C ALA A 32 -14.48 6.53 8.29
N ILE A 33 -13.92 5.75 7.37
CA ILE A 33 -12.91 6.20 6.41
C ILE A 33 -13.46 7.34 5.52
N ALA A 34 -14.66 7.18 4.97
CA ALA A 34 -15.28 8.20 4.13
C ALA A 34 -15.81 9.39 4.93
N GLY A 35 -16.52 9.12 6.03
CA GLY A 35 -17.26 10.12 6.80
C GLY A 35 -16.42 10.88 7.81
N ASP A 36 -15.61 10.17 8.60
CA ASP A 36 -14.87 10.74 9.72
C ASP A 36 -13.46 11.18 9.31
N LEU A 37 -12.78 10.41 8.44
CA LEU A 37 -11.48 10.79 7.90
C LEU A 37 -11.57 11.64 6.63
N HIS A 38 -12.73 11.70 5.98
CA HIS A 38 -12.92 12.41 4.70
C HIS A 38 -12.03 11.88 3.57
N CYS A 39 -11.68 10.60 3.60
CA CYS A 39 -10.95 9.97 2.50
C CYS A 39 -11.82 9.91 1.24
N GLN A 40 -11.21 10.23 0.10
CA GLN A 40 -11.81 10.17 -1.23
C GLN A 40 -11.44 8.88 -1.96
N VAL A 41 -10.33 8.25 -1.54
CA VAL A 41 -9.75 7.06 -2.17
C VAL A 41 -9.43 6.03 -1.11
N VAL A 42 -9.71 4.76 -1.39
CA VAL A 42 -9.22 3.65 -0.59
C VAL A 42 -8.54 2.61 -1.47
N ARG A 43 -7.33 2.20 -1.07
CA ARG A 43 -6.64 1.06 -1.65
C ARG A 43 -6.98 -0.18 -0.84
N VAL A 44 -7.75 -1.08 -1.44
CA VAL A 44 -8.18 -2.33 -0.82
C VAL A 44 -7.15 -3.39 -1.20
N SER A 45 -6.36 -3.83 -0.24
CA SER A 45 -5.20 -4.72 -0.44
C SER A 45 -5.41 -6.07 0.23
N GLY A 46 -5.10 -7.15 -0.48
CA GLY A 46 -5.32 -8.51 0.04
C GLY A 46 -5.05 -9.62 -0.96
N ARG A 47 -4.98 -10.86 -0.46
CA ARG A 47 -4.71 -12.05 -1.27
C ARG A 47 -5.94 -12.78 -1.79
N ASP A 48 -7.10 -12.53 -1.17
CA ASP A 48 -8.36 -13.21 -1.46
C ASP A 48 -9.26 -12.29 -2.29
N PRO A 49 -9.52 -12.60 -3.59
CA PRO A 49 -10.38 -11.81 -4.46
C PRO A 49 -11.79 -11.59 -3.93
N GLU A 50 -12.34 -12.51 -3.14
CA GLU A 50 -13.68 -12.35 -2.57
C GLU A 50 -13.67 -11.30 -1.46
N ARG A 51 -12.67 -11.33 -0.57
CA ARG A 51 -12.53 -10.31 0.47
C ARG A 51 -12.26 -8.93 -0.13
N LEU A 52 -11.42 -8.86 -1.17
CA LEU A 52 -11.19 -7.63 -1.94
C LEU A 52 -12.51 -7.09 -2.50
N SER A 53 -13.31 -7.95 -3.14
CA SER A 53 -14.59 -7.56 -3.74
C SER A 53 -15.56 -6.99 -2.70
N VAL A 54 -15.71 -7.66 -1.55
CA VAL A 54 -16.58 -7.18 -0.46
C VAL A 54 -16.14 -5.80 0.04
N ALA A 55 -14.86 -5.60 0.32
CA ALA A 55 -14.36 -4.31 0.81
C ALA A 55 -14.47 -3.21 -0.26
N ALA A 56 -14.17 -3.54 -1.52
CA ALA A 56 -14.30 -2.64 -2.65
C ALA A 56 -15.75 -2.18 -2.90
N GLU A 57 -16.72 -3.09 -2.82
CA GLU A 57 -18.15 -2.75 -2.91
C GLU A 57 -18.60 -1.84 -1.76
N ARG A 58 -18.14 -2.10 -0.53
CA ARG A 58 -18.45 -1.24 0.63
C ARG A 58 -17.83 0.14 0.48
N ALA A 59 -16.61 0.23 -0.02
CA ALA A 59 -15.96 1.50 -0.31
C ALA A 59 -16.70 2.32 -1.38
N ALA A 60 -17.06 1.67 -2.50
CA ALA A 60 -17.80 2.30 -3.57
C ALA A 60 -19.20 2.77 -3.13
N ALA A 61 -19.87 2.04 -2.24
CA ALA A 61 -21.15 2.43 -1.67
C ALA A 61 -21.08 3.71 -0.81
N GLU A 62 -19.92 4.00 -0.21
CA GLU A 62 -19.64 5.24 0.50
C GLU A 62 -19.12 6.36 -0.44
N GLY A 63 -19.06 6.11 -1.75
CA GLY A 63 -18.69 7.10 -2.77
C GLY A 63 -17.19 7.31 -2.97
N MET A 64 -16.34 6.42 -2.42
CA MET A 64 -14.89 6.50 -2.61
C MET A 64 -14.45 5.90 -3.94
N GLU A 65 -13.40 6.47 -4.54
CA GLU A 65 -12.63 5.81 -5.61
C GLU A 65 -11.90 4.59 -5.02
N VAL A 66 -11.97 3.46 -5.72
CA VAL A 66 -11.40 2.20 -5.24
C VAL A 66 -10.13 1.86 -6.01
N TRP A 67 -9.04 1.69 -5.28
CA TRP A 67 -7.81 1.09 -5.78
C TRP A 67 -7.84 -0.40 -5.42
N PHE A 68 -8.25 -1.23 -6.38
CA PHE A 68 -8.41 -2.67 -6.21
C PHE A 68 -7.03 -3.33 -6.34
N ALA A 69 -6.46 -3.82 -5.23
CA ALA A 69 -5.06 -4.22 -5.16
C ALA A 69 -4.89 -5.68 -4.70
N PRO A 70 -4.95 -6.66 -5.62
CA PRO A 70 -4.44 -8.00 -5.31
C PRO A 70 -2.99 -7.92 -4.84
N PHE A 71 -2.71 -8.51 -3.68
CA PHE A 71 -1.39 -8.56 -3.06
C PHE A 71 -0.96 -10.03 -2.90
N PRO A 72 -0.34 -10.61 -3.93
CA PRO A 72 0.21 -11.96 -3.86
C PRO A 72 1.46 -11.98 -2.97
N VAL A 73 1.60 -13.03 -2.17
CA VAL A 73 2.79 -13.30 -1.36
C VAL A 73 3.13 -14.78 -1.47
N ASP A 74 4.40 -15.09 -1.75
CA ASP A 74 4.90 -16.45 -1.96
C ASP A 74 4.17 -17.24 -3.07
N LEU A 75 3.60 -16.54 -4.05
CA LEU A 75 2.95 -17.18 -5.20
C LEU A 75 3.87 -17.21 -6.42
N PRO A 76 3.91 -18.30 -7.21
CA PRO A 76 4.65 -18.33 -8.46
C PRO A 76 3.97 -17.46 -9.53
N ALA A 77 4.75 -16.95 -10.48
CA ALA A 77 4.30 -15.98 -11.49
C ALA A 77 2.99 -16.37 -12.21
N GLN A 78 2.82 -17.64 -12.61
CA GLN A 78 1.61 -18.09 -13.31
C GLN A 78 0.34 -18.01 -12.46
N GLU A 79 0.45 -18.26 -11.15
CA GLU A 79 -0.66 -18.10 -10.22
C GLU A 79 -0.98 -16.62 -9.99
N ILE A 80 0.04 -15.75 -9.97
CA ILE A 80 -0.14 -14.30 -9.89
C ILE A 80 -0.88 -13.77 -11.12
N LEU A 81 -0.50 -14.19 -12.33
CA LEU A 81 -1.19 -13.77 -13.56
C LEU A 81 -2.66 -14.22 -13.56
N SER A 82 -2.94 -15.43 -13.08
CA SER A 82 -4.31 -15.94 -12.93
C SER A 82 -5.11 -15.11 -11.91
N LEU A 83 -4.49 -14.74 -10.79
CA LEU A 83 -5.09 -13.85 -9.78
C LEU A 83 -5.41 -12.47 -10.38
N TYR A 84 -4.48 -11.88 -11.13
CA TYR A 84 -4.70 -10.58 -11.77
C TYR A 84 -5.80 -10.62 -12.83
N ALA A 85 -5.95 -11.72 -13.56
CA ALA A 85 -7.06 -11.90 -14.49
C ALA A 85 -8.43 -11.88 -13.77
N ASP A 86 -8.57 -12.65 -12.70
CA ASP A 86 -9.81 -12.69 -11.88
C ASP A 86 -10.09 -11.32 -11.24
N CYS A 87 -9.08 -10.69 -10.64
CA CYS A 87 -9.24 -9.36 -10.06
C CYS A 87 -9.56 -8.28 -11.11
N ALA A 88 -9.07 -8.39 -12.34
CA ALA A 88 -9.43 -7.48 -13.42
C ALA A 88 -10.92 -7.61 -13.81
N ASP A 89 -11.44 -8.84 -13.92
CA ASP A 89 -12.87 -9.08 -14.20
C ASP A 89 -13.76 -8.54 -13.05
N ARG A 90 -13.33 -8.71 -11.79
CA ARG A 90 -14.03 -8.18 -10.60
C ARG A 90 -13.99 -6.66 -10.53
N ALA A 91 -12.83 -6.05 -10.77
CA ALA A 91 -12.67 -4.59 -10.84
C ALA A 91 -13.54 -3.99 -11.96
N GLU A 92 -13.64 -4.66 -13.11
CA GLU A 92 -14.53 -4.23 -14.21
C GLU A 92 -16.00 -4.32 -13.83
N SER A 93 -16.41 -5.39 -13.13
CA SER A 93 -17.78 -5.51 -12.61
C SER A 93 -18.13 -4.34 -11.67
N LEU A 94 -17.23 -4.01 -10.74
CA LEU A 94 -17.40 -2.87 -9.84
C LEU A 94 -17.42 -1.54 -10.60
N ARG A 95 -16.55 -1.35 -11.59
CA ARG A 95 -16.54 -0.12 -12.41
C ARG A 95 -17.84 0.04 -13.20
N ARG A 96 -18.39 -1.04 -13.75
CA ARG A 96 -19.68 -1.05 -14.47
C ARG A 96 -20.88 -0.76 -13.59
N SER A 97 -20.76 -0.91 -12.26
CA SER A 97 -21.80 -0.49 -11.32
C SER A 97 -21.78 1.03 -11.04
N GLY A 98 -20.80 1.76 -11.60
CA GLY A 98 -20.69 3.22 -11.52
C GLY A 98 -19.55 3.72 -10.64
N ALA A 99 -18.75 2.84 -10.05
CA ALA A 99 -17.60 3.22 -9.24
C ALA A 99 -16.39 3.64 -10.10
N GLU A 100 -15.62 4.61 -9.60
CA GLU A 100 -14.27 4.88 -10.11
C GLU A 100 -13.31 3.83 -9.55
N VAL A 101 -12.62 3.11 -10.44
CA VAL A 101 -11.75 1.99 -10.05
C VAL A 101 -10.39 2.11 -10.74
N VAL A 102 -9.32 1.88 -9.97
CA VAL A 102 -7.95 1.65 -10.44
C VAL A 102 -7.54 0.23 -10.06
N LEU A 103 -7.00 -0.54 -11.01
CA LEU A 103 -6.44 -1.86 -10.72
C LEU A 103 -4.94 -1.72 -10.41
N VAL A 104 -4.51 -2.26 -9.27
CA VAL A 104 -3.10 -2.27 -8.86
C VAL A 104 -2.57 -3.70 -9.00
N THR A 105 -1.75 -3.97 -10.00
CA THR A 105 -1.27 -5.33 -10.34
C THR A 105 -0.07 -5.74 -9.47
N GLY A 106 -0.25 -5.70 -8.15
CA GLY A 106 0.74 -6.08 -7.16
C GLY A 106 1.38 -4.92 -6.41
N CYS A 107 2.15 -5.29 -5.40
CA CYS A 107 2.89 -4.40 -4.50
C CYS A 107 4.20 -5.08 -4.15
N GLU A 108 5.32 -4.41 -4.40
CA GLU A 108 6.66 -4.87 -4.02
C GLU A 108 6.92 -6.34 -4.38
N THR A 109 6.39 -6.79 -5.52
CA THR A 109 6.27 -8.21 -5.89
C THR A 109 7.64 -8.86 -6.07
N SER A 110 8.69 -8.10 -6.42
CA SER A 110 10.05 -8.64 -6.47
C SER A 110 10.56 -9.14 -5.11
N ALA A 111 10.07 -8.57 -4.01
CA ALA A 111 10.39 -8.97 -2.64
C ALA A 111 9.35 -9.96 -2.08
N PHE A 112 8.06 -9.76 -2.36
CA PHE A 112 7.01 -10.61 -1.80
C PHE A 112 6.79 -11.93 -2.53
N CYS A 113 7.27 -12.09 -3.76
CA CYS A 113 7.10 -13.32 -4.54
C CYS A 113 8.44 -13.90 -5.05
N PRO A 114 8.52 -15.22 -5.23
CA PRO A 114 9.73 -15.90 -5.69
C PRO A 114 10.08 -15.53 -7.14
N GLY A 115 11.35 -15.74 -7.50
CA GLY A 115 11.86 -15.63 -8.88
C GLY A 115 12.70 -14.38 -9.16
N TYR A 116 12.72 -13.42 -8.22
CA TYR A 116 13.44 -12.16 -8.37
C TYR A 116 14.53 -12.01 -7.31
N LEU A 117 14.16 -11.70 -6.07
CA LEU A 117 15.10 -11.64 -4.96
C LEU A 117 15.35 -13.03 -4.34
N PRO A 118 16.54 -13.29 -3.78
CA PRO A 118 16.89 -14.59 -3.24
C PRO A 118 16.19 -14.87 -1.90
N GLY A 119 15.64 -16.06 -1.75
CA GLY A 119 14.95 -16.52 -0.55
C GLY A 119 13.72 -17.35 -0.90
N ASP A 120 13.46 -18.39 -0.12
CA ASP A 120 12.35 -19.31 -0.37
C ASP A 120 11.00 -18.71 0.04
N THR A 121 10.98 -17.98 1.16
CA THR A 121 9.82 -17.25 1.66
C THR A 121 9.98 -15.74 1.54
N TYR A 122 8.87 -14.99 1.61
CA TYR A 122 8.93 -13.53 1.60
C TYR A 122 9.77 -12.99 2.77
N MET A 123 9.71 -13.65 3.94
CA MET A 123 10.54 -13.28 5.09
C MET A 123 12.03 -13.47 4.82
N ASP A 124 12.42 -14.55 4.13
CA ASP A 124 13.81 -14.76 3.74
C ASP A 124 14.30 -13.65 2.81
N ARG A 125 13.47 -13.27 1.81
CA ARG A 125 13.79 -12.19 0.86
C ARG A 125 13.92 -10.84 1.57
N LEU A 126 12.99 -10.50 2.46
CA LEU A 126 13.08 -9.28 3.28
C LEU A 126 14.31 -9.29 4.18
N GLN A 127 14.67 -10.44 4.76
CA GLN A 127 15.87 -10.57 5.60
C GLN A 127 17.16 -10.38 4.78
N VAL A 128 17.21 -10.89 3.54
CA VAL A 128 18.33 -10.63 2.64
C VAL A 128 18.43 -9.14 2.33
N MET A 129 17.33 -8.49 1.97
CA MET A 129 17.34 -7.04 1.68
C MET A 129 17.79 -6.21 2.90
N ALA A 130 17.33 -6.56 4.10
CA ALA A 130 17.69 -5.87 5.33
C ALA A 130 19.18 -5.98 5.69
N THR A 131 19.87 -6.99 5.16
CA THR A 131 21.29 -7.27 5.44
C THR A 131 22.19 -7.14 4.21
N ALA A 132 21.62 -6.70 3.08
CA ALA A 132 22.30 -6.56 1.80
C ALA A 132 23.32 -5.42 1.80
N ASP A 133 24.46 -5.66 1.14
CA ASP A 133 25.48 -4.65 0.89
C ASP A 133 25.25 -3.93 -0.46
N MET A 134 26.11 -2.98 -0.77
CA MET A 134 26.03 -2.22 -2.02
C MET A 134 26.23 -3.10 -3.27
N GLU A 135 27.00 -4.19 -3.17
CA GLU A 135 27.22 -5.11 -4.29
C GLU A 135 25.90 -5.81 -4.65
N PHE A 136 25.16 -6.28 -3.65
CA PHE A 136 23.81 -6.81 -3.86
C PHE A 136 22.91 -5.80 -4.59
N TRP A 137 22.79 -4.57 -4.09
CA TRP A 137 21.90 -3.56 -4.66
C TRP A 137 22.28 -3.15 -6.08
N THR A 138 23.58 -3.05 -6.37
CA THR A 138 24.07 -2.73 -7.73
C THR A 138 23.94 -3.90 -8.70
N SER A 139 23.80 -5.14 -8.21
CA SER A 139 23.62 -6.34 -9.04
C SER A 139 22.17 -6.56 -9.54
N LEU A 140 21.20 -5.74 -9.11
CA LEU A 140 19.78 -5.97 -9.40
C LEU A 140 19.35 -5.70 -10.85
N GLY A 141 20.21 -5.13 -11.71
CA GLY A 141 19.85 -4.78 -13.09
C GLY A 141 19.18 -5.93 -13.88
N PRO A 142 19.83 -7.11 -14.04
CA PRO A 142 19.23 -8.25 -14.73
C PRO A 142 17.99 -8.82 -14.02
N VAL A 143 17.86 -8.64 -12.69
CA VAL A 143 16.67 -9.05 -11.94
C VAL A 143 15.49 -8.15 -12.31
N MET A 144 15.72 -6.84 -12.36
CA MET A 144 14.71 -5.85 -12.73
C MET A 144 14.30 -5.96 -14.20
N GLU A 145 15.21 -6.34 -15.11
CA GLU A 145 14.84 -6.62 -16.50
C GLU A 145 13.81 -7.76 -16.60
N ARG A 146 14.06 -8.88 -15.92
CA ARG A 146 13.11 -10.00 -15.86
C ARG A 146 11.81 -9.60 -15.16
N PHE A 147 11.89 -8.80 -14.12
CA PHE A 147 10.72 -8.33 -13.39
C PHE A 147 9.83 -7.41 -14.25
N ASN A 148 10.42 -6.51 -15.02
CA ASN A 148 9.68 -5.67 -15.97
C ASN A 148 9.01 -6.47 -17.09
N GLY A 149 9.63 -7.58 -17.54
CA GLY A 149 8.97 -8.53 -18.43
C GLY A 149 7.69 -9.09 -17.82
N PHE A 150 7.73 -9.53 -16.55
CA PHE A 150 6.56 -10.01 -15.84
C PHE A 150 5.49 -8.93 -15.62
N LEU A 151 5.87 -7.70 -15.28
CA LEU A 151 4.92 -6.60 -15.13
C LEU A 151 4.23 -6.24 -16.46
N THR A 152 4.93 -6.40 -17.58
CA THR A 152 4.33 -6.26 -18.92
C THR A 152 3.27 -7.35 -19.13
N GLU A 153 3.58 -8.61 -18.84
CA GLU A 153 2.61 -9.71 -18.92
C GLU A 153 1.40 -9.49 -17.99
N ALA A 154 1.62 -9.00 -16.77
CA ALA A 154 0.55 -8.67 -15.82
C ALA A 154 -0.41 -7.62 -16.37
N ALA A 155 0.12 -6.55 -16.98
CA ALA A 155 -0.70 -5.53 -17.62
C ALA A 155 -1.42 -6.06 -18.87
N GLU A 156 -0.77 -6.89 -19.70
CA GLU A 156 -1.37 -7.52 -20.88
C GLU A 156 -2.53 -8.46 -20.51
N VAL A 157 -2.43 -9.18 -19.40
CA VAL A 157 -3.50 -10.03 -18.87
C VAL A 157 -4.70 -9.22 -18.38
N ALA A 158 -4.45 -8.10 -17.69
CA ALA A 158 -5.50 -7.28 -17.11
C ALA A 158 -6.22 -6.38 -18.13
N ARG A 159 -5.49 -5.81 -19.09
CA ARG A 159 -6.00 -4.81 -20.04
C ARG A 159 -7.24 -5.23 -20.86
N PRO A 160 -7.37 -6.45 -21.42
CA PRO A 160 -8.58 -6.83 -22.15
C PRO A 160 -9.80 -7.09 -21.25
N ARG A 161 -9.59 -7.20 -19.93
CA ARG A 161 -10.62 -7.53 -18.93
C ARG A 161 -11.14 -6.30 -18.21
N PHE A 162 -10.29 -5.30 -18.03
CA PHE A 162 -10.60 -4.10 -17.27
C PHE A 162 -10.44 -2.83 -18.11
N GLY A 163 -11.52 -2.03 -18.17
CA GLY A 163 -11.55 -0.79 -18.96
C GLY A 163 -11.09 0.47 -18.20
N GLY A 164 -10.71 0.34 -16.92
CA GLY A 164 -10.20 1.44 -16.10
C GLY A 164 -8.67 1.58 -16.17
N ARG A 165 -8.12 2.38 -15.24
CA ARG A 165 -6.68 2.65 -15.18
C ARG A 165 -5.94 1.55 -14.41
N ILE A 166 -4.77 1.15 -14.91
CA ILE A 166 -3.93 0.10 -14.33
C ILE A 166 -2.61 0.71 -13.86
N THR A 167 -2.14 0.28 -12.71
CA THR A 167 -0.84 0.65 -12.15
C THR A 167 -0.24 -0.50 -11.33
N TYR A 168 0.90 -0.25 -10.70
CA TYR A 168 1.66 -1.15 -9.85
C TYR A 168 2.19 -0.35 -8.66
N ALA A 169 2.24 -0.94 -7.45
CA ALA A 169 2.78 -0.29 -6.26
C ALA A 169 4.26 -0.68 -6.08
N ALA A 170 5.16 0.22 -6.48
CA ALA A 170 6.60 -0.05 -6.53
C ALA A 170 7.31 0.38 -5.25
N GLY A 171 8.14 -0.53 -4.71
CA GLY A 171 9.11 -0.19 -3.67
C GLY A 171 10.28 0.62 -4.25
N PRO A 172 11.04 1.38 -3.42
CA PRO A 172 12.11 2.26 -3.89
C PRO A 172 13.29 1.54 -4.58
N TRP A 173 13.40 0.22 -4.45
CA TRP A 173 14.41 -0.61 -5.12
C TRP A 173 13.97 -1.14 -6.49
N GLU A 174 12.70 -0.95 -6.87
CA GLU A 174 12.15 -1.50 -8.11
C GLU A 174 12.22 -0.47 -9.25
N PHE A 175 13.18 -0.66 -10.17
CA PHE A 175 13.32 0.19 -11.35
C PHE A 175 12.34 -0.24 -12.45
N ILE A 176 11.13 0.33 -12.43
CA ILE A 176 10.01 -0.10 -13.28
C ILE A 176 9.99 0.59 -14.65
N ASP A 177 9.79 -0.20 -15.71
CA ASP A 177 9.28 0.30 -16.98
C ASP A 177 7.78 0.57 -16.86
N TRP A 178 7.42 1.84 -16.79
CA TRP A 178 6.03 2.26 -16.64
C TRP A 178 5.23 2.21 -17.93
N SER A 179 5.85 1.94 -19.09
CA SER A 179 5.19 1.92 -20.40
C SER A 179 3.83 1.20 -20.45
N PRO A 180 3.65 0.00 -19.87
CA PRO A 180 2.37 -0.72 -19.94
C PRO A 180 1.27 -0.19 -19.00
N PHE A 181 1.60 0.70 -18.05
CA PHE A 181 0.69 1.22 -17.02
C PHE A 181 0.16 2.62 -17.33
N ASP A 182 -0.91 3.04 -16.66
CA ASP A 182 -1.51 4.36 -16.85
C ASP A 182 -1.05 5.38 -15.79
N LEU A 183 -0.61 4.89 -14.63
CA LEU A 183 -0.05 5.69 -13.54
C LEU A 183 1.29 5.12 -13.08
N VAL A 184 2.16 6.00 -12.58
CA VAL A 184 3.33 5.63 -11.79
C VAL A 184 2.89 5.48 -10.34
N GLY A 185 3.00 4.27 -9.78
CA GLY A 185 2.69 3.99 -8.38
C GLY A 185 3.95 3.77 -7.56
N THR A 186 4.09 4.47 -6.44
CA THR A 186 5.27 4.34 -5.57
C THR A 186 4.89 4.28 -4.09
N ASP A 187 5.52 3.34 -3.39
CA ASP A 187 5.46 3.20 -1.94
C ASP A 187 6.52 4.15 -1.34
N ALA A 188 6.09 5.39 -1.08
CA ALA A 188 6.94 6.54 -0.83
C ALA A 188 7.27 6.71 0.66
N TYR A 189 8.04 5.76 1.20
CA TYR A 189 8.56 5.85 2.56
C TYR A 189 9.80 6.75 2.64
N ARG A 190 9.67 7.88 3.34
CA ARG A 190 10.79 8.69 3.79
C ARG A 190 11.44 8.00 4.99
N ALA A 191 12.76 7.97 5.03
CA ALA A 191 13.60 7.34 6.04
C ALA A 191 14.82 8.24 6.36
N ALA A 192 15.65 7.86 7.32
CA ALA A 192 16.85 8.62 7.67
C ALA A 192 17.83 8.76 6.48
N TYR A 193 17.97 7.70 5.66
CA TYR A 193 18.95 7.66 4.59
C TYR A 193 18.58 8.50 3.35
N ASN A 194 17.30 8.77 3.13
CA ASN A 194 16.83 9.56 1.99
C ASN A 194 16.15 10.87 2.41
N LYS A 195 16.20 11.27 3.68
CA LYS A 195 15.52 12.47 4.16
C LYS A 195 15.83 13.73 3.34
N ASP A 196 17.09 13.90 2.96
CA ASP A 196 17.56 15.07 2.19
C ASP A 196 17.25 14.96 0.68
N THR A 197 17.02 13.75 0.16
CA THR A 197 16.78 13.47 -1.26
C THR A 197 15.34 13.08 -1.59
N PHE A 198 14.50 12.83 -0.59
CA PHE A 198 13.17 12.25 -0.75
C PHE A 198 12.28 13.02 -1.72
N THR A 199 12.30 14.35 -1.65
CA THR A 199 11.49 15.18 -2.57
C THR A 199 12.01 15.10 -4.01
N ASP A 200 13.33 14.96 -4.20
CA ASP A 200 13.92 14.81 -5.53
C ASP A 200 13.66 13.41 -6.10
N GLU A 201 13.71 12.37 -5.26
CA GLU A 201 13.29 11.00 -5.60
C GLU A 201 11.82 10.99 -6.06
N LEU A 202 10.93 11.59 -5.27
CA LEU A 202 9.51 11.73 -5.63
C LEU A 202 9.32 12.47 -6.95
N ARG A 203 10.03 13.59 -7.16
CA ARG A 203 9.97 14.36 -8.40
C ARG A 203 10.46 13.56 -9.60
N GLY A 204 11.44 12.69 -9.40
CA GLY A 204 11.98 11.80 -10.43
C GLY A 204 10.91 10.95 -11.11
N HIS A 205 9.87 10.52 -10.38
CA HIS A 205 8.77 9.73 -10.95
C HIS A 205 7.96 10.47 -12.03
N PHE A 206 7.92 11.80 -12.01
CA PHE A 206 7.19 12.58 -13.03
C PHE A 206 7.88 12.55 -14.41
N GLN A 207 9.15 12.14 -14.50
CA GLN A 207 9.87 12.06 -15.78
C GLN A 207 9.22 11.09 -16.77
N HIS A 208 8.41 10.15 -16.28
CA HIS A 208 7.68 9.19 -17.12
C HIS A 208 6.48 9.81 -17.86
N GLY A 209 6.14 11.07 -17.59
CA GLY A 209 5.05 11.78 -18.27
C GLY A 209 3.65 11.26 -17.94
N LYS A 210 3.50 10.51 -16.84
CA LYS A 210 2.25 9.92 -16.36
C LYS A 210 1.90 10.49 -14.97
N PRO A 211 0.62 10.48 -14.56
CA PRO A 211 0.25 10.82 -13.20
C PRO A 211 0.98 9.93 -12.19
N VAL A 212 1.51 10.54 -11.14
CA VAL A 212 2.20 9.85 -10.05
C VAL A 212 1.23 9.67 -8.88
N ALA A 213 1.16 8.47 -8.32
CA ALA A 213 0.39 8.14 -7.14
C ALA A 213 1.29 7.57 -6.06
N VAL A 214 1.16 8.09 -4.85
CA VAL A 214 1.77 7.48 -3.66
C VAL A 214 0.83 6.37 -3.20
N THR A 215 1.18 5.13 -3.56
CA THR A 215 0.38 3.92 -3.27
C THR A 215 0.43 3.51 -1.81
N GLU A 216 1.46 3.98 -1.11
CA GLU A 216 1.70 3.68 0.29
C GLU A 216 2.65 4.71 0.91
N PHE A 217 2.32 5.21 2.11
CA PHE A 217 3.23 5.93 3.00
C PHE A 217 2.71 5.84 4.43
N GLY A 218 3.58 5.89 5.43
CA GLY A 218 3.16 5.89 6.83
C GLY A 218 4.31 5.60 7.78
N THR A 219 4.00 5.56 9.07
CA THR A 219 4.97 5.13 10.10
C THR A 219 4.24 4.56 11.33
N CYS A 220 4.98 3.96 12.24
CA CYS A 220 4.48 3.42 13.51
C CYS A 220 4.50 4.47 14.64
N ALA A 221 3.81 4.18 15.74
CA ALA A 221 3.57 5.10 16.85
C ALA A 221 4.66 5.02 17.95
N TYR A 222 5.93 5.19 17.58
CA TYR A 222 7.04 5.33 18.54
C TYR A 222 8.07 6.34 18.09
N THR A 223 8.80 6.92 19.03
CA THR A 223 9.79 7.97 18.75
C THR A 223 10.84 7.47 17.75
N GLY A 224 11.00 8.18 16.64
CA GLY A 224 11.98 7.87 15.58
C GLY A 224 11.52 6.77 14.62
N ALA A 225 10.29 6.26 14.72
CA ALA A 225 9.76 5.29 13.77
C ALA A 225 9.80 5.81 12.33
N GLY A 226 9.61 7.12 12.13
CA GLY A 226 9.65 7.74 10.82
C GLY A 226 11.00 7.52 10.13
N ASP A 227 12.10 7.52 10.87
CA ASP A 227 13.45 7.38 10.31
C ASP A 227 13.74 5.96 9.78
N LEU A 228 12.90 4.98 10.11
CA LEU A 228 13.02 3.60 9.64
C LEU A 228 12.28 3.33 8.31
N GLY A 229 11.56 4.31 7.76
CA GLY A 229 10.80 4.16 6.52
C GLY A 229 9.83 2.98 6.58
N GLY A 230 9.76 2.19 5.51
CA GLY A 230 8.90 1.00 5.43
C GLY A 230 9.20 -0.09 6.47
N MET A 231 10.34 -0.01 7.17
CA MET A 231 10.75 -0.96 8.20
C MET A 231 10.29 -0.60 9.62
N ALA A 232 9.48 0.45 9.80
CA ALA A 232 9.02 0.88 11.12
C ALA A 232 8.23 -0.19 11.90
N TRP A 233 7.71 -1.25 11.26
CA TRP A 233 7.09 -2.38 11.96
C TRP A 233 8.09 -3.22 12.78
N SER A 234 9.38 -3.14 12.47
CA SER A 234 10.46 -3.82 13.19
C SER A 234 10.89 -2.95 14.38
N VAL A 235 10.10 -3.03 15.45
CA VAL A 235 10.23 -2.16 16.63
C VAL A 235 11.57 -2.41 17.34
N PRO A 236 12.43 -1.38 17.49
CA PRO A 236 13.67 -1.51 18.26
C PRO A 236 13.43 -1.84 19.74
N GLU A 237 14.38 -2.55 20.36
CA GLU A 237 14.33 -2.80 21.80
C GLU A 237 14.36 -1.46 22.57
N GLY A 238 13.45 -1.31 23.54
CA GLY A 238 13.33 -0.08 24.33
C GLY A 238 12.64 1.09 23.61
N ALA A 239 12.01 0.86 22.44
CA ALA A 239 11.22 1.87 21.75
C ALA A 239 10.16 2.49 22.68
N VAL A 240 10.03 3.82 22.61
CA VAL A 240 9.13 4.60 23.45
C VAL A 240 7.87 4.95 22.64
N PRO A 241 6.66 4.58 23.10
CA PRO A 241 5.41 4.92 22.43
C PRO A 241 5.24 6.43 22.23
N ASP A 242 4.84 6.83 21.02
CA ASP A 242 4.66 8.22 20.58
C ASP A 242 3.74 8.25 19.34
N GLU A 243 2.42 8.42 19.54
CA GLU A 243 1.49 8.59 18.42
C GLU A 243 1.72 9.91 17.65
N GLY A 244 2.33 10.91 18.31
CA GLY A 244 2.71 12.16 17.68
C GLY A 244 3.75 11.99 16.57
N GLU A 245 4.53 10.90 16.57
CA GLU A 245 5.43 10.56 15.46
C GLU A 245 4.66 10.39 14.15
N GLN A 246 3.54 9.65 14.18
CA GLN A 246 2.69 9.46 13.01
C GLN A 246 2.13 10.80 12.51
N VAL A 247 1.73 11.69 13.43
CA VAL A 247 1.21 13.03 13.09
C VAL A 247 2.26 13.88 12.39
N ARG A 248 3.50 13.92 12.91
CA ARG A 248 4.60 14.69 12.31
C ARG A 248 4.96 14.15 10.93
N TYR A 249 5.09 12.83 10.80
CA TYR A 249 5.37 12.15 9.54
C TYR A 249 4.29 12.42 8.49
N PHE A 250 3.01 12.29 8.89
CA PHE A 250 1.86 12.58 8.04
C PHE A 250 1.89 14.01 7.50
N GLY A 251 2.09 15.00 8.36
CA GLY A 251 2.14 16.41 7.96
C GLY A 251 3.28 16.70 6.99
N GLU A 252 4.49 16.25 7.33
CA GLU A 252 5.70 16.42 6.50
C GLU A 252 5.49 15.88 5.08
N LEU A 253 5.07 14.62 4.96
CA LEU A 253 4.96 13.98 3.65
C LEU A 253 3.77 14.48 2.85
N LEU A 254 2.64 14.74 3.50
CA LEU A 254 1.47 15.25 2.79
C LEU A 254 1.74 16.62 2.15
N ASP A 255 2.49 17.50 2.84
CA ASP A 255 2.88 18.80 2.29
C ASP A 255 3.85 18.63 1.10
N ALA A 256 4.78 17.67 1.17
CA ALA A 256 5.65 17.33 0.04
C ALA A 256 4.85 16.82 -1.17
N PHE A 257 3.91 15.91 -0.94
CA PHE A 257 3.07 15.32 -1.99
C PHE A 257 2.15 16.34 -2.66
N GLU A 258 1.56 17.26 -1.90
CA GLU A 258 0.77 18.37 -2.44
C GLU A 258 1.63 19.32 -3.28
N LYS A 259 2.83 19.64 -2.80
CA LYS A 259 3.76 20.54 -3.48
C LYS A 259 4.23 19.98 -4.82
N GLU A 260 4.59 18.70 -4.87
CA GLU A 260 5.01 18.04 -6.12
C GLU A 260 3.83 17.67 -7.02
N GLY A 261 2.59 17.75 -6.51
CA GLY A 261 1.38 17.60 -7.32
C GLY A 261 1.02 16.15 -7.65
N VAL A 262 1.27 15.21 -6.73
CA VAL A 262 0.88 13.81 -6.95
C VAL A 262 -0.66 13.68 -7.05
N GLU A 263 -1.13 12.69 -7.81
CA GLU A 263 -2.56 12.49 -8.08
C GLU A 263 -3.30 12.06 -6.80
N THR A 264 -2.75 11.11 -6.06
CA THR A 264 -3.30 10.59 -4.80
C THR A 264 -2.18 10.19 -3.85
N ALA A 265 -2.46 10.21 -2.54
CA ALA A 265 -1.59 9.67 -1.52
C ALA A 265 -2.40 8.81 -0.52
N LEU A 266 -1.92 7.59 -0.29
CA LEU A 266 -2.63 6.54 0.44
C LEU A 266 -1.88 6.17 1.74
N TRP A 267 -2.37 6.64 2.89
CA TRP A 267 -1.77 6.29 4.19
C TRP A 267 -1.85 4.79 4.42
N PHE A 268 -0.73 4.15 4.74
CA PHE A 268 -0.70 2.78 5.22
C PHE A 268 -0.71 2.80 6.74
N THR A 269 -1.79 2.37 7.40
CA THR A 269 -3.05 1.80 6.88
C THR A 269 -4.23 2.14 7.79
N TRP A 270 -5.46 1.71 7.49
CA TRP A 270 -6.59 1.83 8.43
C TRP A 270 -6.26 1.20 9.79
N ALA A 271 -5.96 -0.11 9.79
CA ALA A 271 -5.65 -0.87 10.99
C ALA A 271 -4.60 -1.95 10.69
N SER A 272 -3.78 -2.31 11.68
CA SER A 272 -2.97 -3.52 11.64
C SER A 272 -3.64 -4.60 12.48
N TYR A 273 -4.52 -5.39 11.87
CA TYR A 273 -5.40 -6.33 12.58
C TYR A 273 -4.65 -7.42 13.35
N SER A 274 -3.46 -7.81 12.91
CA SER A 274 -2.59 -8.79 13.58
C SER A 274 -1.81 -8.24 14.77
N ARG A 275 -1.95 -6.95 15.12
CA ARG A 275 -1.19 -6.28 16.19
C ARG A 275 -2.08 -5.58 17.23
N PRO A 276 -2.96 -6.29 17.95
CA PRO A 276 -3.79 -5.69 18.99
C PRO A 276 -3.01 -5.36 20.26
N GLY A 277 -3.54 -4.42 21.06
CA GLY A 277 -3.01 -4.10 22.39
C GLY A 277 -1.56 -3.62 22.36
N ALA A 278 -0.69 -4.21 23.18
CA ALA A 278 0.73 -3.79 23.27
C ALA A 278 1.52 -4.00 21.97
N ALA A 279 1.08 -4.89 21.08
CA ALA A 279 1.71 -5.10 19.78
C ALA A 279 1.49 -3.94 18.80
N ASP A 280 0.55 -3.04 19.10
CA ASP A 280 0.23 -1.83 18.33
C ASP A 280 1.41 -0.88 18.16
N LEU A 281 2.44 -1.00 19.02
CA LEU A 281 3.67 -0.22 18.89
C LEU A 281 4.31 -0.39 17.50
N GLY A 282 4.25 -1.59 16.92
CA GLY A 282 4.72 -1.88 15.56
C GLY A 282 3.63 -1.83 14.48
N ALA A 283 2.50 -1.17 14.76
CA ALA A 283 1.38 -1.04 13.83
C ALA A 283 1.39 0.32 13.14
N TYR A 284 1.13 0.29 11.83
CA TYR A 284 0.97 1.47 10.97
C TYR A 284 -0.45 2.07 11.01
N GLY A 285 -1.41 1.33 11.56
CA GLY A 285 -2.83 1.70 11.60
C GLY A 285 -3.08 3.09 12.18
N VAL A 286 -4.03 3.83 11.58
CA VAL A 286 -4.60 5.07 12.16
C VAL A 286 -5.52 4.78 13.35
N VAL A 287 -6.00 3.53 13.46
CA VAL A 287 -6.70 3.03 14.64
C VAL A 287 -5.86 1.96 15.34
N ARG A 288 -5.99 1.89 16.67
CA ARG A 288 -5.48 0.78 17.49
C ARG A 288 -6.55 -0.28 17.62
N MET A 289 -6.19 -1.54 17.37
CA MET A 289 -7.09 -2.66 17.60
C MET A 289 -7.12 -3.03 19.10
N LEU A 290 -8.32 -3.04 19.69
CA LEU A 290 -8.58 -3.44 21.07
C LEU A 290 -9.03 -4.91 21.18
N GLY A 291 -9.36 -5.52 20.05
CA GLY A 291 -9.78 -6.90 19.88
C GLY A 291 -9.90 -7.21 18.38
N GLU A 292 -10.63 -8.27 18.02
CA GLU A 292 -10.79 -8.64 16.61
C GLU A 292 -11.65 -7.63 15.80
N THR A 293 -12.61 -6.99 16.45
CA THR A 293 -13.60 -6.12 15.77
C THR A 293 -13.80 -4.76 16.43
N THR A 294 -13.05 -4.47 17.49
CA THR A 294 -13.11 -3.23 18.26
C THR A 294 -11.80 -2.47 18.12
N TRP A 295 -11.91 -1.16 17.95
CA TRP A 295 -10.78 -0.27 17.74
C TRP A 295 -11.05 1.10 18.35
N GLU A 296 -9.97 1.85 18.55
CA GLU A 296 -10.00 3.26 18.97
C GLU A 296 -9.11 4.11 18.03
N PRO A 297 -9.46 5.37 17.74
CA PRO A 297 -8.64 6.25 16.92
C PRO A 297 -7.34 6.64 17.64
N LYS A 298 -6.24 6.73 16.88
CA LYS A 298 -4.96 7.32 17.33
C LYS A 298 -4.91 8.83 17.06
N GLU A 299 -3.89 9.52 17.55
CA GLU A 299 -3.67 10.95 17.27
C GLU A 299 -3.63 11.25 15.75
N VAL A 300 -3.02 10.37 14.95
CA VAL A 300 -2.97 10.54 13.48
C VAL A 300 -4.35 10.47 12.82
N PHE A 301 -5.31 9.70 13.35
CA PHE A 301 -6.69 9.70 12.87
C PHE A 301 -7.29 11.11 12.95
N HIS A 302 -7.13 11.76 14.11
CA HIS A 302 -7.66 13.10 14.34
C HIS A 302 -6.93 14.15 13.50
N ALA A 303 -5.61 14.02 13.35
CA ALA A 303 -4.82 14.89 12.47
C ALA A 303 -5.24 14.76 11.00
N MET A 304 -5.45 13.54 10.52
CA MET A 304 -5.93 13.25 9.17
C MET A 304 -7.32 13.85 8.94
N ALA A 305 -8.29 13.58 9.82
CA ALA A 305 -9.64 14.13 9.73
C ALA A 305 -9.63 15.68 9.66
N ALA A 306 -8.83 16.32 10.52
CA ALA A 306 -8.69 17.78 10.54
C ALA A 306 -8.01 18.32 9.28
N ARG A 307 -7.07 17.58 8.67
CA ARG A 307 -6.36 17.99 7.45
C ARG A 307 -7.20 17.78 6.19
N TYR A 308 -7.89 16.64 6.09
CA TYR A 308 -8.67 16.25 4.91
C TYR A 308 -10.00 17.02 4.82
N SER A 309 -10.64 17.38 5.93
CA SER A 309 -11.86 18.20 5.94
C SER A 309 -11.69 19.63 5.40
N ARG A 310 -10.46 20.16 5.36
CA ARG A 310 -10.15 21.52 4.90
C ARG A 310 -9.90 21.62 3.40
N SER A 311 -9.89 20.48 2.71
CA SER A 311 -9.41 20.33 1.33
C SER A 311 -10.57 20.26 0.34
#